data_AF-A0A925MCJ0-F1
#
_entry.id   AF-A0A925MCJ0-F1
#
_cell.length_a   1.000
_cell.length_b   1.000
_cell.length_c   1.000
_cell.angle_alpha   90.00
_cell.angle_beta   90.00
_cell.angle_gamma   90.00
#
_symmetry.space_group_name_H-M   'P 1'
#
loop_
_entity.id
_entity.type
_entity.pdbx_description
1 polymer ?
#
loop_
_entity_poly.entity_id
_entity_poly.type
_entity_poly.pdbx_seq_one_letter_code
_entity_poly.pdbx_strand_id
1 'polypeptide(L)'
;PALPARVAGHAYLRVDAAGVVEGAVSSGAAGRAFLRPVTGRIEGDEIVLEAAEVTRSREESLQWNELRLALLDQDGDGAVDGAIGDAAGKWQVLSGDVVSSADYTATITATLDTATAAASLEETGTLLPFDPVTIHFAEPVRRDQAEATVRVLGGGVAVAGSFTGSSVEGMITRLRFQPSEFLPFDQPFSIDTGALRDPSGNAITGGSTSLRVVPDPTVLTDNLGFEDGLRGWVVRGQAEAVTNFGGVAPAEGQRQALIRAVGALAAYVDLPADAAALHFSLVRMSQFEETAGDHAAMIVLHRAGGEAIVGFADQDVRDAIVPCTTCGSEFRFQLGPLTRNIDLSPFQGERVWLTIEARSFFFIGMPALAVLVDDLQVITPRSIRAQL
;
A
#
# COMPACT_ATOMS: atom_id res chain seq x y z
N PRO A 1 -12.72 -7.88 -25.83
CA PRO A 1 -12.96 -6.63 -25.06
C PRO A 1 -13.28 -5.44 -25.98
N ALA A 2 -14.06 -4.46 -25.50
CA ALA A 2 -14.28 -3.22 -26.24
C ALA A 2 -13.02 -2.36 -26.22
N LEU A 3 -12.63 -1.80 -27.36
CA LEU A 3 -11.51 -0.87 -27.45
C LEU A 3 -11.92 0.50 -26.87
N PRO A 4 -11.09 1.11 -26.01
CA PRO A 4 -11.32 2.50 -25.62
C PRO A 4 -11.19 3.41 -26.84
N ALA A 5 -12.06 4.42 -26.94
CA ALA A 5 -12.01 5.39 -28.05
C ALA A 5 -10.72 6.24 -28.04
N ARG A 6 -10.14 6.47 -26.86
CA ARG A 6 -8.88 7.18 -26.65
C ARG A 6 -8.15 6.63 -25.42
N VAL A 7 -6.83 6.61 -25.47
CA VAL A 7 -5.95 6.33 -24.34
C VAL A 7 -5.01 7.53 -24.18
N ALA A 8 -5.01 8.14 -22.99
CA ALA A 8 -4.10 9.22 -22.65
C ALA A 8 -2.84 8.68 -21.98
N GLY A 9 -1.73 9.38 -22.16
CA GLY A 9 -0.44 9.01 -21.60
C GLY A 9 0.60 10.09 -21.83
N HIS A 10 1.78 9.88 -21.25
CA HIS A 10 2.94 10.75 -21.41
C HIS A 10 4.12 9.93 -21.94
N ALA A 11 4.91 10.51 -22.84
CA ALA A 11 6.14 9.93 -23.34
C ALA A 11 7.29 10.88 -23.04
N TYR A 12 8.35 10.35 -22.44
CA TYR A 12 9.64 11.02 -22.32
C TYR A 12 10.63 10.26 -23.20
N LEU A 13 11.14 10.91 -24.24
CA LEU A 13 12.07 10.32 -25.20
C LEU A 13 13.34 11.17 -25.25
N ARG A 14 14.49 10.53 -25.13
CA ARG A 14 15.81 11.13 -25.33
C ARG A 14 16.40 10.54 -26.59
N VAL A 15 16.87 11.41 -27.47
CA VAL A 15 17.59 11.03 -28.68
C VAL A 15 19.06 11.36 -28.50
N ASP A 16 19.95 10.40 -28.72
CA ASP A 16 21.39 10.64 -28.67
C ASP A 16 21.95 11.12 -30.01
N ALA A 17 23.26 11.43 -30.05
CA ALA A 17 23.92 11.91 -31.26
C ALA A 17 24.00 10.86 -32.39
N ALA A 18 23.80 9.57 -32.07
CA ALA A 18 23.74 8.49 -33.05
C ALA A 18 22.32 8.25 -33.56
N GLY A 19 21.33 9.01 -33.07
CA GLY A 19 19.92 8.83 -33.41
C GLY A 19 19.27 7.64 -32.70
N VAL A 20 19.88 7.10 -31.64
CA VAL A 20 19.26 6.10 -30.78
C VAL A 20 18.26 6.81 -29.86
N VAL A 21 17.07 6.23 -29.73
CA VAL A 21 16.02 6.74 -28.86
C VAL A 21 15.89 5.84 -27.63
N GLU A 22 15.94 6.44 -26.46
CA GLU A 22 15.69 5.79 -25.17
C GLU A 22 14.70 6.62 -24.37
N GLY A 23 13.83 5.99 -23.60
CA GLY A 23 12.86 6.75 -22.83
C GLY A 23 11.89 5.91 -22.04
N ALA A 24 10.81 6.56 -21.62
CA ALA A 24 9.72 5.91 -20.94
C ALA A 24 8.38 6.41 -21.47
N VAL A 25 7.45 5.48 -21.66
CA VAL A 25 6.05 5.79 -21.91
C VAL A 25 5.25 5.44 -20.67
N SER A 26 4.28 6.28 -20.35
CA SER A 26 3.30 6.02 -19.32
C SER A 26 1.90 6.11 -19.87
N SER A 27 1.02 5.25 -19.35
CA SER A 27 -0.42 5.44 -19.47
C SER A 27 -1.03 5.30 -18.09
N GLY A 28 -2.15 5.99 -17.88
CA GLY A 28 -2.86 5.93 -16.61
C GLY A 28 -4.35 6.09 -16.75
N ALA A 29 -5.06 5.54 -15.78
CA ALA A 29 -6.45 5.87 -15.48
C ALA A 29 -6.50 6.38 -14.04
N ALA A 30 -7.29 7.43 -13.78
CA ALA A 30 -7.56 7.93 -12.44
C ALA A 30 -6.30 8.22 -11.58
N GLY A 31 -5.29 8.87 -12.15
CA GLY A 31 -4.12 9.35 -11.39
C GLY A 31 -3.05 8.31 -11.07
N ARG A 32 -3.11 7.11 -11.67
CA ARG A 32 -2.07 6.07 -11.57
C ARG A 32 -1.44 5.83 -12.94
N ALA A 33 -0.20 6.28 -13.10
CA ALA A 33 0.57 6.09 -14.33
C ALA A 33 1.61 4.98 -14.16
N PHE A 34 1.69 4.03 -15.10
CA PHE A 34 2.72 2.99 -15.11
C PHE A 34 3.77 3.31 -16.16
N LEU A 35 5.04 3.38 -15.75
CA LEU A 35 6.16 3.63 -16.66
C LEU A 35 6.67 2.34 -17.29
N ARG A 36 6.99 2.41 -18.58
CA ARG A 36 7.64 1.35 -19.32
C ARG A 36 8.79 1.89 -20.15
N PRO A 37 9.97 1.25 -20.09
CA PRO A 37 11.09 1.68 -20.91
C PRO A 37 10.75 1.42 -22.37
N VAL A 38 11.17 2.34 -23.22
CA VAL A 38 11.06 2.20 -24.68
C VAL A 38 12.40 2.53 -25.30
N THR A 39 12.71 1.79 -26.36
CA THR A 39 13.88 1.97 -27.20
C THR A 39 13.42 2.22 -28.63
N GLY A 40 14.27 2.86 -29.42
CA GLY A 40 13.97 3.18 -30.79
C GLY A 40 15.14 3.81 -31.51
N ARG A 41 14.84 4.37 -32.67
CA ARG A 41 15.82 5.07 -33.51
C ARG A 41 15.14 6.16 -34.34
N ILE A 42 15.94 7.10 -34.80
CA ILE A 42 15.55 8.07 -35.82
C ILE A 42 15.70 7.42 -37.20
N GLU A 43 14.64 7.44 -37.99
CA GLU A 43 14.63 7.06 -39.41
C GLU A 43 14.12 8.25 -40.24
N GLY A 44 15.04 9.01 -40.84
CA GLY A 44 14.67 10.26 -41.51
C GLY A 44 14.13 11.29 -40.51
N ASP A 45 12.89 11.72 -40.71
CA ASP A 45 12.21 12.70 -39.84
C ASP A 45 11.26 12.03 -38.82
N GLU A 46 11.34 10.70 -38.69
CA GLU A 46 10.51 9.92 -37.78
C GLU A 46 11.30 9.34 -36.61
N ILE A 47 10.70 9.34 -35.42
CA ILE A 47 11.06 8.41 -34.34
C ILE A 47 10.35 7.08 -34.60
N VAL A 48 11.11 6.00 -34.62
CA VAL A 48 10.59 4.63 -34.69
C VAL A 48 10.89 3.94 -33.36
N LEU A 49 9.85 3.74 -32.56
CA LEU A 49 9.91 3.00 -31.31
C LEU A 49 9.68 1.51 -31.57
N GLU A 50 10.52 0.70 -30.93
CA GLU A 50 10.45 -0.76 -30.97
C GLU A 50 9.18 -1.27 -30.27
N ALA A 51 8.84 -2.54 -30.53
CA ALA A 51 7.71 -3.21 -29.92
C ALA A 51 7.75 -3.10 -28.40
N ALA A 52 6.64 -2.68 -27.79
CA ALA A 52 6.53 -2.56 -26.36
C ALA A 52 5.08 -2.70 -25.88
N GLU A 53 4.94 -2.81 -24.56
CA GLU A 53 3.66 -2.91 -23.86
C GLU A 53 3.60 -1.89 -22.74
N VAL A 54 2.50 -1.13 -22.67
CA VAL A 54 2.17 -0.26 -21.55
C VAL A 54 0.94 -0.77 -20.83
N THR A 55 1.12 -1.06 -19.55
CA THR A 55 0.04 -1.42 -18.63
C THR A 55 -0.70 -0.14 -18.22
N ARG A 56 -2.03 -0.11 -18.30
CA ARG A 56 -2.87 1.05 -17.93
C ARG A 56 -3.48 0.88 -16.55
N SER A 57 -3.83 -0.34 -16.19
CA SER A 57 -4.35 -0.73 -14.88
C SER A 57 -3.86 -2.15 -14.57
N ARG A 58 -4.24 -2.71 -13.41
CA ARG A 58 -3.93 -4.13 -13.12
C ARG A 58 -4.54 -5.10 -14.15
N GLU A 59 -5.53 -4.65 -14.89
CA GLU A 59 -6.34 -5.48 -15.77
C GLU A 59 -6.21 -5.11 -17.25
N GLU A 60 -5.63 -3.95 -17.59
CA GLU A 60 -5.60 -3.47 -18.97
C GLU A 60 -4.19 -3.18 -19.45
N SER A 61 -3.86 -3.59 -20.68
CA SER A 61 -2.61 -3.21 -21.32
C SER A 61 -2.74 -2.95 -22.83
N LEU A 62 -1.87 -2.05 -23.31
CA LEU A 62 -1.74 -1.64 -24.70
C LEU A 62 -0.37 -2.09 -25.22
N GLN A 63 -0.37 -2.97 -26.22
CA GLN A 63 0.83 -3.45 -26.90
C GLN A 63 0.92 -2.81 -28.29
N TRP A 64 2.10 -2.49 -28.77
CA TRP A 64 2.37 -2.14 -30.17
C TRP A 64 3.54 -2.96 -30.71
N ASN A 65 3.53 -3.24 -32.02
CA ASN A 65 4.64 -3.93 -32.68
C ASN A 65 5.71 -2.95 -33.16
N GLU A 66 5.28 -1.79 -33.63
CA GLU A 66 6.12 -0.68 -34.03
C GLU A 66 5.27 0.59 -33.88
N LEU A 67 5.88 1.66 -33.39
CA LEU A 67 5.25 2.97 -33.29
C LEU A 67 6.14 3.97 -34.02
N ARG A 68 5.60 4.56 -35.09
CA ARG A 68 6.26 5.61 -35.86
C ARG A 68 5.67 6.96 -35.49
N LEU A 69 6.53 7.96 -35.29
CA LEU A 69 6.15 9.31 -34.90
C LEU A 69 6.92 10.30 -35.77
N ALA A 70 6.25 10.95 -36.70
CA ALA A 70 6.78 12.09 -37.43
C ALA A 70 6.82 13.30 -36.49
N LEU A 71 8.00 13.90 -36.34
CA LEU A 71 8.19 15.07 -35.49
C LEU A 71 7.60 16.32 -36.18
N LEU A 72 6.97 17.18 -35.40
CA LEU A 72 6.34 18.40 -35.88
C LEU A 72 7.05 19.61 -35.23
N ASP A 73 7.55 20.49 -36.08
CA ASP A 73 7.99 21.85 -35.75
C ASP A 73 6.96 22.80 -36.39
N GLN A 74 6.00 23.27 -35.60
CA GLN A 74 4.84 24.01 -36.08
C GLN A 74 5.15 25.50 -36.25
N ASP A 75 6.08 26.05 -35.46
CA ASP A 75 6.44 27.47 -35.52
C ASP A 75 7.76 27.76 -36.26
N GLY A 76 8.53 26.73 -36.61
CA GLY A 76 9.73 26.81 -37.41
C GLY A 76 10.96 27.30 -36.64
N ASP A 77 10.93 27.25 -35.30
CA ASP A 77 12.03 27.67 -34.45
C ASP A 77 13.15 26.61 -34.34
N GLY A 78 12.93 25.42 -34.91
CA GLY A 78 13.84 24.29 -34.88
C GLY A 78 13.69 23.39 -33.65
N ALA A 79 12.73 23.66 -32.78
CA ALA A 79 12.30 22.79 -31.69
C ALA A 79 11.13 21.91 -32.13
N VAL A 80 10.92 20.80 -31.41
CA VAL A 80 9.81 19.88 -31.66
C VAL A 80 8.61 20.31 -30.81
N ASP A 81 7.52 20.69 -31.46
CA ASP A 81 6.24 21.09 -30.84
C ASP A 81 5.29 19.92 -30.61
N GLY A 82 5.50 18.82 -31.33
CA GLY A 82 4.67 17.63 -31.22
C GLY A 82 5.13 16.51 -32.12
N ALA A 83 4.30 15.47 -32.18
CA ALA A 83 4.48 14.39 -33.13
C ALA A 83 3.14 13.80 -33.54
N ILE A 84 3.09 13.26 -34.76
CA ILE A 84 1.93 12.50 -35.25
C ILE A 84 2.41 11.20 -35.87
N GLY A 85 1.62 10.15 -35.73
CA GLY A 85 1.93 8.90 -36.41
C GLY A 85 0.88 7.85 -36.17
N ASP A 86 1.25 6.60 -36.41
CA ASP A 86 0.32 5.48 -36.31
C ASP A 86 0.95 4.35 -35.47
N ALA A 87 0.08 3.67 -34.73
CA ALA A 87 0.39 2.49 -33.95
C ALA A 87 -0.53 1.34 -34.38
N ALA A 88 0.02 0.15 -34.42
CA ALA A 88 -0.75 -1.08 -34.55
C ALA A 88 -0.28 -2.11 -33.53
N GLY A 89 -1.22 -2.83 -32.94
CA GLY A 89 -0.91 -3.86 -31.96
C GLY A 89 -2.15 -4.44 -31.31
N LYS A 90 -2.04 -4.76 -30.01
CA LYS A 90 -3.08 -5.45 -29.25
C LYS A 90 -3.49 -4.67 -28.02
N TRP A 91 -4.80 -4.63 -27.79
CA TRP A 91 -5.39 -4.23 -26.53
C TRP A 91 -5.76 -5.49 -25.75
N GLN A 92 -5.27 -5.61 -24.51
CA GLN A 92 -5.54 -6.75 -23.65
C GLN A 92 -6.30 -6.32 -22.40
N VAL A 93 -7.28 -7.13 -22.01
CA VAL A 93 -8.06 -6.98 -20.78
C VAL A 93 -8.09 -8.31 -20.03
N LEU A 94 -7.69 -8.29 -18.78
CA LEU A 94 -7.80 -9.38 -17.81
C LEU A 94 -9.13 -9.23 -17.05
N SER A 95 -9.92 -10.29 -17.01
CA SER A 95 -11.16 -10.35 -16.25
C SER A 95 -11.22 -11.67 -15.48
N GLY A 96 -10.72 -11.65 -14.24
CA GLY A 96 -10.42 -12.88 -13.50
C GLY A 96 -9.33 -13.68 -14.20
N ASP A 97 -9.59 -14.97 -14.46
CA ASP A 97 -8.65 -15.86 -15.13
C ASP A 97 -8.72 -15.82 -16.67
N VAL A 98 -9.52 -14.89 -17.23
CA VAL A 98 -9.73 -14.77 -18.67
C VAL A 98 -8.93 -13.59 -19.23
N VAL A 99 -8.03 -13.88 -20.17
CA VAL A 99 -7.36 -12.88 -21.00
C VAL A 99 -8.15 -12.67 -22.29
N SER A 100 -8.70 -11.47 -22.47
CA SER A 100 -9.32 -11.06 -23.73
C SER A 100 -8.39 -10.13 -24.48
N SER A 101 -8.24 -10.31 -25.79
CA SER A 101 -7.46 -9.40 -26.63
C SER A 101 -8.23 -8.95 -27.86
N ALA A 102 -7.87 -7.78 -28.40
CA ALA A 102 -8.35 -7.26 -29.68
C ALA A 102 -7.20 -6.55 -30.39
N ASP A 103 -7.06 -6.77 -31.70
CA ASP A 103 -6.12 -6.00 -32.51
C ASP A 103 -6.65 -4.57 -32.71
N TYR A 104 -5.75 -3.60 -32.83
CA TYR A 104 -6.10 -2.22 -33.14
C TYR A 104 -5.13 -1.60 -34.15
N THR A 105 -5.63 -0.58 -34.83
CA THR A 105 -4.84 0.46 -35.48
C THR A 105 -5.31 1.80 -34.92
N ALA A 106 -4.37 2.68 -34.60
CA ALA A 106 -4.68 3.97 -33.98
C ALA A 106 -3.71 5.04 -34.47
N THR A 107 -4.23 6.23 -34.69
CA THR A 107 -3.41 7.43 -34.87
C THR A 107 -2.94 7.92 -33.51
N ILE A 108 -1.64 8.18 -33.40
CA ILE A 108 -1.01 8.78 -32.24
C ILE A 108 -0.82 10.27 -32.51
N THR A 109 -1.15 11.08 -31.51
CA THR A 109 -0.88 12.51 -31.51
C THR A 109 -0.20 12.84 -30.19
N ALA A 110 1.00 13.37 -30.28
CA ALA A 110 1.75 13.92 -29.16
C ALA A 110 1.85 15.43 -29.34
N THR A 111 1.70 16.15 -28.25
CA THR A 111 1.84 17.61 -28.19
C THR A 111 2.80 17.93 -27.07
N LEU A 112 3.58 19.00 -27.22
CA LEU A 112 4.43 19.50 -26.14
C LEU A 112 3.58 19.75 -24.90
N ASP A 113 4.05 19.22 -23.78
CA ASP A 113 3.37 19.42 -22.50
C ASP A 113 3.67 20.81 -21.95
N THR A 114 2.61 21.59 -21.74
CA THR A 114 2.68 22.95 -21.20
C THR A 114 1.84 23.10 -19.94
N ALA A 115 1.21 22.02 -19.49
CA ALA A 115 0.32 22.04 -18.34
C ALA A 115 1.10 21.84 -17.04
N THR A 116 0.61 22.43 -15.96
CA THR A 116 1.11 22.09 -14.62
C THR A 116 0.51 20.76 -14.17
N ALA A 117 1.36 19.82 -13.75
CA ALA A 117 0.91 18.58 -13.13
C ALA A 117 0.74 18.70 -11.61
N ALA A 118 0.01 17.73 -11.06
CA ALA A 118 -0.21 17.57 -9.63
C ALA A 118 0.49 16.31 -9.09
N ALA A 119 0.96 16.41 -7.84
CA ALA A 119 1.32 15.28 -7.00
C ALA A 119 0.22 15.08 -5.95
N SER A 120 -0.15 13.84 -5.64
CA SER A 120 -1.20 13.54 -4.67
C SER A 120 -0.79 12.41 -3.73
N LEU A 121 -1.34 12.43 -2.52
CA LEU A 121 -1.21 11.32 -1.58
C LEU A 121 -2.19 10.23 -1.98
N GLU A 122 -1.75 8.97 -1.91
CA GLU A 122 -2.67 7.84 -2.08
C GLU A 122 -3.67 7.83 -0.92
N GLU A 123 -4.96 8.00 -1.23
CA GLU A 123 -6.02 7.92 -0.24
C GLU A 123 -6.24 6.48 0.22
N THR A 124 -5.48 6.07 1.24
CA THR A 124 -5.60 4.76 1.87
C THR A 124 -6.35 4.85 3.19
N GLY A 125 -7.66 5.11 3.18
CA GLY A 125 -8.49 5.12 4.40
C GLY A 125 -7.85 5.80 5.61
N THR A 126 -7.93 5.17 6.77
CA THR A 126 -7.32 5.63 8.02
C THR A 126 -5.80 5.38 8.04
N LEU A 127 -5.00 6.45 8.15
CA LEU A 127 -3.53 6.39 8.20
C LEU A 127 -3.03 6.15 9.64
N LEU A 128 -2.25 5.08 9.86
CA LEU A 128 -1.59 4.82 11.13
C LEU A 128 -0.25 5.58 11.25
N PRO A 129 0.27 5.80 12.47
CA PRO A 129 1.47 6.63 12.68
C PRO A 129 2.77 6.08 12.09
N PHE A 130 2.81 4.86 11.61
CA PHE A 130 3.99 4.25 10.98
C PHE A 130 3.70 3.83 9.54
N ASP A 131 2.47 4.05 9.07
CA ASP A 131 2.06 3.63 7.74
C ASP A 131 2.92 4.38 6.70
N PRO A 132 3.45 3.65 5.71
CA PRO A 132 4.11 4.28 4.59
C PRO A 132 3.12 5.14 3.82
N VAL A 133 3.57 6.31 3.40
CA VAL A 133 2.77 7.23 2.60
C VAL A 133 3.19 7.09 1.14
N THR A 134 2.23 6.83 0.26
CA THR A 134 2.50 6.84 -1.18
C THR A 134 2.13 8.18 -1.79
N ILE A 135 3.04 8.71 -2.61
CA ILE A 135 2.85 9.89 -3.45
C ILE A 135 2.73 9.41 -4.90
N HIS A 136 1.68 9.85 -5.58
CA HIS A 136 1.47 9.66 -7.03
C HIS A 136 1.69 10.98 -7.75
N PHE A 137 2.44 10.93 -8.85
CA PHE A 137 2.61 12.06 -9.75
C PHE A 137 1.71 11.85 -10.97
N ALA A 138 0.95 12.89 -11.36
CA ALA A 138 0.13 12.84 -12.56
C ALA A 138 0.98 12.64 -13.83
N GLU A 139 2.23 13.10 -13.78
CA GLU A 139 3.23 13.00 -14.84
C GLU A 139 4.52 12.35 -14.33
N PRO A 140 5.32 11.73 -15.21
CA PRO A 140 6.64 11.25 -14.84
C PRO A 140 7.54 12.40 -14.37
N VAL A 141 8.29 12.19 -13.30
CA VAL A 141 9.28 13.15 -12.78
C VAL A 141 10.63 12.47 -12.59
N ARG A 142 11.71 13.26 -12.56
CA ARG A 142 13.05 12.73 -12.28
C ARG A 142 13.16 12.31 -10.82
N ARG A 143 13.63 11.09 -10.58
CA ARG A 143 13.72 10.50 -9.23
C ARG A 143 14.62 11.30 -8.30
N ASP A 144 15.81 11.63 -8.75
CA ASP A 144 16.82 12.36 -7.98
C ASP A 144 16.31 13.73 -7.54
N GLN A 145 15.63 14.46 -8.43
CA GLN A 145 15.00 15.72 -8.10
C GLN A 145 13.84 15.54 -7.12
N ALA A 146 12.97 14.54 -7.33
CA ALA A 146 11.84 14.27 -6.45
C ALA A 146 12.31 13.94 -5.02
N GLU A 147 13.27 13.03 -4.86
CA GLU A 147 13.83 12.68 -3.55
C GLU A 147 14.53 13.88 -2.88
N ALA A 148 15.16 14.76 -3.66
CA ALA A 148 15.83 15.96 -3.14
C ALA A 148 14.86 17.06 -2.68
N THR A 149 13.71 17.22 -3.35
CA THR A 149 12.83 18.40 -3.19
C THR A 149 11.51 18.12 -2.49
N VAL A 150 10.93 16.94 -2.69
CA VAL A 150 9.63 16.60 -2.13
C VAL A 150 9.72 16.41 -0.61
N ARG A 151 8.75 16.93 0.12
CA ARG A 151 8.60 16.78 1.57
C ARG A 151 7.20 16.33 1.91
N VAL A 152 7.09 15.42 2.86
CA VAL A 152 5.81 15.07 3.49
C VAL A 152 5.66 15.95 4.72
N LEU A 153 4.52 16.64 4.83
CA LEU A 153 4.23 17.57 5.91
C LEU A 153 3.13 17.00 6.82
N GLY A 154 3.36 16.99 8.14
CA GLY A 154 2.36 16.72 9.16
C GLY A 154 2.06 18.00 9.94
N GLY A 155 0.82 18.50 9.86
CA GLY A 155 0.47 19.79 10.47
C GLY A 155 1.27 20.97 9.90
N GLY A 156 1.73 20.87 8.64
CA GLY A 156 2.56 21.87 7.98
C GLY A 156 4.06 21.79 8.30
N VAL A 157 4.49 20.84 9.13
CA VAL A 157 5.91 20.64 9.47
C VAL A 157 6.46 19.42 8.74
N ALA A 158 7.66 19.54 8.19
CA ALA A 158 8.32 18.43 7.49
C ALA A 158 8.56 17.24 8.42
N VAL A 159 8.14 16.07 7.97
CA VAL A 159 8.30 14.81 8.68
C VAL A 159 9.60 14.14 8.25
N ALA A 160 10.39 13.68 9.22
CA ALA A 160 11.60 12.94 8.95
C ALA A 160 11.27 11.53 8.42
N GLY A 161 12.02 11.09 7.41
CA GLY A 161 11.81 9.78 6.80
C GLY A 161 12.69 9.57 5.57
N SER A 162 12.45 8.47 4.86
CA SER A 162 13.15 8.13 3.63
C SER A 162 12.18 7.85 2.50
N PHE A 163 12.62 8.15 1.27
CA PHE A 163 11.87 7.85 0.07
C PHE A 163 12.40 6.59 -0.60
N THR A 164 11.50 5.80 -1.16
CA THR A 164 11.78 4.62 -1.97
C THR A 164 10.90 4.63 -3.20
N GLY A 165 11.42 4.18 -4.33
CA GLY A 165 10.66 4.11 -5.57
C GLY A 165 11.47 3.39 -6.64
N SER A 166 10.79 2.66 -7.50
CA SER A 166 11.42 2.06 -8.68
C SER A 166 11.35 3.06 -9.83
N SER A 167 12.49 3.40 -10.40
CA SER A 167 12.58 4.26 -11.58
C SER A 167 12.74 3.46 -12.86
N VAL A 168 12.20 4.00 -13.94
CA VAL A 168 12.42 3.56 -15.32
C VAL A 168 13.12 4.70 -16.04
N GLU A 169 14.34 4.47 -16.55
CA GLU A 169 15.16 5.54 -17.15
C GLU A 169 15.33 6.79 -16.25
N GLY A 170 15.47 6.58 -14.94
CA GLY A 170 15.58 7.66 -13.95
C GLY A 170 14.26 8.40 -13.64
N MET A 171 13.16 8.04 -14.31
CA MET A 171 11.83 8.62 -14.10
C MET A 171 10.99 7.80 -13.13
N ILE A 172 10.12 8.46 -12.38
CA ILE A 172 9.14 7.85 -11.48
C ILE A 172 7.77 8.50 -11.68
N THR A 173 6.72 7.71 -11.45
CA THR A 173 5.32 8.19 -11.31
C THR A 173 4.78 7.95 -9.91
N ARG A 174 5.55 7.27 -9.07
CA ARG A 174 5.20 6.94 -7.69
C ARG A 174 6.44 7.01 -6.81
N LEU A 175 6.28 7.59 -5.62
CA LEU A 175 7.29 7.61 -4.57
C LEU A 175 6.65 7.15 -3.26
N ARG A 176 7.31 6.26 -2.54
CA ARG A 176 6.87 5.79 -1.21
C ARG A 176 7.74 6.41 -0.14
N PHE A 177 7.13 7.16 0.76
CA PHE A 177 7.74 7.74 1.95
C PHE A 177 7.54 6.81 3.15
N GLN A 178 8.63 6.43 3.81
CA GLN A 178 8.61 5.74 5.09
C GLN A 178 9.06 6.71 6.18
N PRO A 179 8.20 7.08 7.14
CA PRO A 179 8.61 7.95 8.23
C PRO A 179 9.64 7.25 9.14
N SER A 180 10.57 8.02 9.71
CA SER A 180 11.58 7.53 10.66
C SER A 180 11.15 7.65 12.12
N GLU A 181 10.03 8.32 12.37
CA GLU A 181 9.37 8.44 13.67
C GLU A 181 7.86 8.28 13.47
N PHE A 182 7.11 8.14 14.56
CA PHE A 182 5.66 8.12 14.44
C PHE A 182 5.13 9.45 13.89
N LEU A 183 4.27 9.37 12.87
CA LEU A 183 3.54 10.51 12.33
C LEU A 183 2.70 11.13 13.46
N PRO A 184 2.62 12.47 13.54
CA PRO A 184 1.87 13.14 14.59
C PRO A 184 0.36 12.85 14.46
N PHE A 185 -0.26 12.51 15.59
CA PHE A 185 -1.68 12.19 15.69
C PHE A 185 -2.57 13.34 15.33
N ASP A 186 -3.72 13.01 14.74
CA ASP A 186 -4.78 13.95 14.42
C ASP A 186 -4.34 15.16 13.56
N GLN A 187 -3.16 15.08 12.94
CA GLN A 187 -2.65 16.13 12.08
C GLN A 187 -3.05 15.86 10.62
N PRO A 188 -3.42 16.90 9.85
CA PRO A 188 -3.51 16.78 8.42
C PRO A 188 -2.11 16.54 7.83
N PHE A 189 -2.06 15.66 6.85
CA PHE A 189 -0.87 15.31 6.09
C PHE A 189 -1.00 15.85 4.68
N SER A 190 0.03 16.54 4.21
CA SER A 190 0.10 17.07 2.85
C SER A 190 1.48 16.82 2.25
N ILE A 191 1.62 17.11 0.95
CA ILE A 191 2.90 17.05 0.25
C ILE A 191 3.30 18.48 -0.12
N ASP A 192 4.56 18.81 0.12
CA ASP A 192 5.22 19.95 -0.52
C ASP A 192 6.14 19.42 -1.62
N THR A 193 5.91 19.85 -2.85
CA THR A 193 6.68 19.47 -4.03
C THR A 193 7.89 20.39 -4.26
N GLY A 194 8.00 21.50 -3.53
CA GLY A 194 9.08 22.45 -3.65
C GLY A 194 9.26 22.96 -5.09
N ALA A 195 10.48 22.81 -5.61
CA ALA A 195 10.85 23.19 -6.98
C ALA A 195 10.84 22.00 -7.97
N LEU A 196 10.08 20.95 -7.68
CA LEU A 196 9.96 19.79 -8.55
C LEU A 196 9.36 20.19 -9.91
N ARG A 197 9.96 19.69 -10.99
CA ARG A 197 9.50 19.88 -12.37
C ARG A 197 9.40 18.55 -13.08
N ASP A 198 8.50 18.47 -14.06
CA ASP A 198 8.50 17.38 -15.03
C ASP A 198 9.69 17.52 -16.01
N PRO A 199 9.91 16.56 -16.93
CA PRO A 199 10.94 16.66 -17.95
C PRO A 199 10.76 17.80 -18.96
N SER A 200 9.55 18.28 -19.17
CA SER A 200 9.22 19.42 -20.04
C SER A 200 9.50 20.78 -19.37
N GLY A 201 9.81 20.78 -18.06
CA GLY A 201 10.07 21.96 -17.26
C GLY A 201 8.85 22.55 -16.55
N ASN A 202 7.67 21.94 -16.67
CA ASN A 202 6.46 22.35 -15.98
C ASN A 202 6.57 22.10 -14.49
N ALA A 203 5.98 22.98 -13.69
CA ALA A 203 5.98 22.84 -12.23
C ALA A 203 5.04 21.72 -11.79
N ILE A 204 5.50 20.89 -10.87
CA ILE A 204 4.66 19.91 -10.18
C ILE A 204 4.12 20.55 -8.90
N THR A 205 2.81 20.59 -8.75
CA THR A 205 2.14 21.20 -7.59
C THR A 205 1.65 20.14 -6.61
N GLY A 206 1.69 20.44 -5.30
CA GLY A 206 1.06 19.59 -4.29
C GLY A 206 -0.46 19.66 -4.41
N GLY A 207 -1.10 18.51 -4.53
CA GLY A 207 -2.56 18.37 -4.54
C GLY A 207 -3.19 18.73 -3.20
N SER A 208 -4.48 19.05 -3.21
CA SER A 208 -5.25 19.51 -2.04
C SER A 208 -5.66 18.40 -1.06
N THR A 209 -5.32 17.15 -1.34
CA THR A 209 -5.73 16.01 -0.49
C THR A 209 -4.96 16.02 0.83
N SER A 210 -5.69 16.22 1.94
CA SER A 210 -5.15 16.01 3.28
C SER A 210 -5.54 14.63 3.80
N LEU A 211 -4.56 13.74 3.95
CA LEU A 211 -4.74 12.54 4.77
C LEU A 211 -4.77 12.96 6.25
N ARG A 212 -5.42 12.20 7.12
CA ARG A 212 -5.36 12.44 8.56
C ARG A 212 -4.87 11.18 9.25
N VAL A 213 -3.83 11.32 10.07
CA VAL A 213 -3.41 10.26 10.99
C VAL A 213 -4.52 10.06 12.01
N VAL A 214 -4.70 8.82 12.47
CA VAL A 214 -5.63 8.50 13.56
C VAL A 214 -5.52 9.47 14.74
N PRO A 215 -6.59 9.67 15.52
CA PRO A 215 -6.48 10.29 16.83
C PRO A 215 -5.53 9.49 17.71
N ASP A 216 -4.89 10.17 18.67
CA ASP A 216 -4.03 9.51 19.66
C ASP A 216 -4.88 8.49 20.47
N PRO A 217 -4.59 7.18 20.38
CA PRO A 217 -5.33 6.19 21.14
C PRO A 217 -5.05 6.24 22.64
N THR A 218 -4.11 7.07 23.09
CA THR A 218 -3.48 7.02 24.41
C THR A 218 -2.74 5.70 24.63
N VAL A 219 -2.03 5.56 25.76
CA VAL A 219 -1.29 4.34 26.07
C VAL A 219 -2.25 3.30 26.67
N LEU A 220 -2.19 2.06 26.20
CA LEU A 220 -2.93 0.92 26.75
C LEU A 220 -2.27 0.42 28.05
N THR A 221 -2.26 1.24 29.10
CA THR A 221 -1.70 0.81 30.39
C THR A 221 -2.57 -0.24 31.10
N ASP A 222 -3.90 -0.15 30.95
CA ASP A 222 -4.83 -0.89 31.83
C ASP A 222 -5.95 -1.65 31.08
N ASN A 223 -5.94 -1.69 29.75
CA ASN A 223 -6.98 -2.36 28.94
C ASN A 223 -6.39 -3.18 27.78
N LEU A 224 -5.25 -3.82 28.03
CA LEU A 224 -4.60 -4.66 27.03
C LEU A 224 -5.41 -5.94 26.79
N GLY A 225 -6.02 -6.52 27.84
CA GLY A 225 -6.88 -7.70 27.80
C GLY A 225 -8.35 -7.44 27.42
N PHE A 226 -8.68 -6.23 26.96
CA PHE A 226 -10.02 -5.86 26.47
C PHE A 226 -11.16 -5.87 27.52
N GLU A 227 -10.85 -5.86 28.81
CA GLU A 227 -11.81 -5.91 29.92
C GLU A 227 -12.81 -4.75 29.86
N ASP A 228 -12.35 -3.56 29.47
CA ASP A 228 -13.15 -2.36 29.23
C ASP A 228 -13.62 -2.23 27.76
N GLY A 229 -13.57 -3.34 27.02
CA GLY A 229 -13.83 -3.40 25.58
C GLY A 229 -12.67 -2.86 24.74
N LEU A 230 -12.98 -2.19 23.62
CA LEU A 230 -11.96 -1.64 22.70
C LEU A 230 -11.53 -0.20 23.06
N ARG A 231 -11.76 0.24 24.29
CA ARG A 231 -11.32 1.57 24.72
C ARG A 231 -9.80 1.67 24.67
N GLY A 232 -9.28 2.74 24.06
CA GLY A 232 -7.84 2.94 23.86
C GLY A 232 -7.26 2.17 22.66
N TRP A 233 -8.10 1.43 21.92
CA TRP A 233 -7.71 0.81 20.66
C TRP A 233 -8.21 1.63 19.47
N VAL A 234 -7.36 1.85 18.48
CA VAL A 234 -7.77 2.28 17.15
C VAL A 234 -8.36 1.08 16.42
N VAL A 235 -9.62 1.21 15.99
CA VAL A 235 -10.29 0.19 15.18
C VAL A 235 -10.23 0.56 13.71
N ARG A 236 -9.73 -0.36 12.88
CA ARG A 236 -9.82 -0.29 11.41
C ARG A 236 -10.69 -1.44 10.91
N GLY A 237 -11.63 -1.15 10.01
CA GLY A 237 -12.52 -2.19 9.48
C GLY A 237 -13.50 -2.72 10.53
N GLN A 238 -13.63 -4.04 10.64
CA GLN A 238 -14.62 -4.69 11.51
C GLN A 238 -13.96 -5.32 12.74
N ALA A 239 -14.00 -4.63 13.87
CA ALA A 239 -13.66 -5.20 15.16
C ALA A 239 -14.63 -4.75 16.26
N GLU A 240 -14.89 -5.62 17.23
CA GLU A 240 -15.75 -5.36 18.37
C GLU A 240 -15.27 -6.14 19.62
N ALA A 241 -15.65 -5.68 20.81
CA ALA A 241 -15.41 -6.43 22.04
C ALA A 241 -16.63 -7.31 22.34
N VAL A 242 -16.41 -8.60 22.59
CA VAL A 242 -17.47 -9.59 22.79
C VAL A 242 -17.23 -10.39 24.06
N THR A 243 -18.30 -10.89 24.70
CA THR A 243 -18.22 -11.75 25.89
C THR A 243 -18.26 -13.24 25.54
N ASN A 244 -18.74 -13.59 24.34
CA ASN A 244 -18.72 -14.92 23.76
C ASN A 244 -18.93 -14.79 22.24
N PHE A 245 -18.23 -15.58 21.45
CA PHE A 245 -18.48 -15.66 20.00
C PHE A 245 -18.28 -17.08 19.50
N GLY A 246 -19.24 -17.62 18.75
CA GLY A 246 -19.15 -18.98 18.22
C GLY A 246 -19.03 -20.08 19.28
N GLY A 247 -19.44 -19.80 20.53
CA GLY A 247 -19.26 -20.70 21.67
C GLY A 247 -17.91 -20.54 22.38
N VAL A 248 -17.00 -19.70 21.87
CA VAL A 248 -15.71 -19.39 22.50
C VAL A 248 -15.90 -18.25 23.50
N ALA A 249 -15.67 -18.54 24.76
CA ALA A 249 -15.60 -17.55 25.83
C ALA A 249 -14.17 -17.01 25.99
N PRO A 250 -14.00 -15.80 26.55
CA PRO A 250 -12.70 -15.30 26.98
C PRO A 250 -11.97 -16.30 27.90
N ALA A 251 -10.67 -16.47 27.69
CA ALA A 251 -9.75 -17.23 28.52
C ALA A 251 -9.55 -16.58 29.89
N GLU A 252 -9.43 -15.25 29.96
CA GLU A 252 -9.38 -14.47 31.20
C GLU A 252 -10.35 -13.25 31.09
N GLY A 253 -10.83 -12.73 32.21
CA GLY A 253 -11.66 -11.51 32.22
C GLY A 253 -13.11 -11.68 31.75
N GLN A 254 -13.72 -10.57 31.30
CA GLN A 254 -15.13 -10.51 30.89
C GLN A 254 -15.34 -10.44 29.36
N ARG A 255 -14.31 -10.10 28.59
CA ARG A 255 -14.42 -9.74 27.17
C ARG A 255 -13.16 -10.14 26.41
N GLN A 256 -13.31 -10.34 25.11
CA GLN A 256 -12.23 -10.58 24.14
C GLN A 256 -12.46 -9.71 22.91
N ALA A 257 -11.42 -9.45 22.13
CA ALA A 257 -11.53 -8.75 20.86
C ALA A 257 -11.92 -9.72 19.74
N LEU A 258 -13.01 -9.43 19.03
CA LEU A 258 -13.39 -10.07 17.77
C LEU A 258 -12.98 -9.16 16.61
N ILE A 259 -12.14 -9.68 15.72
CA ILE A 259 -11.66 -8.98 14.51
C ILE A 259 -12.06 -9.81 13.29
N ARG A 260 -12.90 -9.26 12.43
CA ARG A 260 -13.34 -9.94 11.19
C ARG A 260 -12.40 -9.60 10.03
N ALA A 261 -12.54 -10.32 8.91
CA ALA A 261 -11.72 -10.13 7.72
C ALA A 261 -11.57 -8.65 7.33
N VAL A 262 -10.32 -8.24 7.06
CA VAL A 262 -9.94 -6.85 6.75
C VAL A 262 -10.10 -5.88 7.94
N GLY A 263 -10.27 -6.44 9.15
CA GLY A 263 -10.25 -5.71 10.41
C GLY A 263 -8.86 -5.66 11.04
N ALA A 264 -8.61 -4.62 11.82
CA ALA A 264 -7.43 -4.49 12.63
C ALA A 264 -7.70 -3.67 13.91
N LEU A 265 -6.95 -3.98 14.96
CA LEU A 265 -6.80 -3.19 16.17
C LEU A 265 -5.37 -2.67 16.25
N ALA A 266 -5.21 -1.45 16.74
CA ALA A 266 -3.92 -0.79 16.76
C ALA A 266 -3.82 0.16 17.97
N ALA A 267 -2.70 0.17 18.69
CA ALA A 267 -2.54 1.00 19.89
C ALA A 267 -1.08 1.15 20.37
N TYR A 268 -0.85 2.08 21.30
CA TYR A 268 0.43 2.21 22.01
C TYR A 268 0.52 1.29 23.22
N VAL A 269 1.70 0.70 23.39
CA VAL A 269 2.08 0.01 24.61
C VAL A 269 3.42 0.57 25.09
N ASP A 270 3.43 1.08 26.32
CA ASP A 270 4.68 1.43 27.01
C ASP A 270 5.21 0.17 27.68
N LEU A 271 6.31 -0.37 27.16
CA LEU A 271 6.88 -1.60 27.68
C LEU A 271 7.75 -1.30 28.91
N PRO A 272 7.54 -2.02 30.03
CA PRO A 272 8.44 -1.93 31.18
C PRO A 272 9.89 -2.22 30.80
N ALA A 273 10.84 -1.64 31.55
CA ALA A 273 12.26 -1.92 31.37
C ALA A 273 12.64 -3.40 31.61
N ASP A 274 11.77 -4.15 32.30
CA ASP A 274 11.89 -5.58 32.52
C ASP A 274 10.84 -6.40 31.75
N ALA A 275 10.24 -5.85 30.68
CA ALA A 275 9.35 -6.59 29.80
C ALA A 275 10.08 -7.83 29.21
N ALA A 276 9.52 -9.02 29.43
CA ALA A 276 10.08 -10.27 28.94
C ALA A 276 9.30 -10.81 27.74
N ALA A 277 7.96 -10.82 27.83
CA ALA A 277 7.14 -11.34 26.74
C ALA A 277 5.76 -10.66 26.64
N LEU A 278 5.18 -10.67 25.44
CA LEU A 278 3.77 -10.37 25.23
C LEU A 278 3.02 -11.70 25.14
N HIS A 279 2.22 -12.00 26.16
CA HIS A 279 1.34 -13.17 26.23
C HIS A 279 0.01 -12.87 25.56
N PHE A 280 -0.59 -13.86 24.92
CA PHE A 280 -1.98 -13.80 24.45
C PHE A 280 -2.55 -15.18 24.14
N SER A 281 -3.88 -15.24 24.13
CA SER A 281 -4.68 -16.33 23.59
C SER A 281 -5.37 -15.91 22.29
N LEU A 282 -5.43 -16.80 21.32
CA LEU A 282 -6.02 -16.53 20.01
C LEU A 282 -6.87 -17.70 19.52
N VAL A 283 -8.05 -17.42 18.99
CA VAL A 283 -8.88 -18.36 18.24
C VAL A 283 -9.16 -17.80 16.86
N ARG A 284 -9.03 -18.62 15.83
CA ARG A 284 -9.40 -18.27 14.47
C ARG A 284 -10.59 -19.09 14.02
N MET A 285 -11.57 -18.43 13.40
CA MET A 285 -12.75 -19.05 12.81
C MET A 285 -12.81 -18.73 11.32
N SER A 286 -13.18 -19.73 10.52
CA SER A 286 -13.23 -19.62 9.06
C SER A 286 -14.46 -20.29 8.46
N GLN A 287 -14.89 -19.81 7.29
CA GLN A 287 -15.88 -20.47 6.44
C GLN A 287 -15.32 -21.68 5.71
N PHE A 288 -14.02 -21.65 5.40
CA PHE A 288 -13.36 -22.61 4.51
C PHE A 288 -12.18 -23.28 5.23
N GLU A 289 -12.03 -24.58 4.97
CA GLU A 289 -10.99 -25.43 5.57
C GLU A 289 -9.58 -25.08 5.04
N GLU A 290 -9.49 -24.68 3.77
CA GLU A 290 -8.26 -24.80 2.96
C GLU A 290 -7.40 -23.53 2.82
N THR A 291 -7.57 -22.51 3.65
CA THR A 291 -6.96 -21.17 3.40
C THR A 291 -5.69 -20.87 4.20
N ALA A 292 -4.96 -21.90 4.65
CA ALA A 292 -3.79 -21.78 5.53
C ALA A 292 -2.62 -20.93 4.97
N GLY A 293 -2.58 -20.63 3.67
CA GLY A 293 -1.57 -19.76 3.06
C GLY A 293 -1.97 -18.30 2.87
N ASP A 294 -3.28 -18.00 2.79
CA ASP A 294 -3.80 -16.72 2.28
C ASP A 294 -4.71 -15.99 3.28
N HIS A 295 -4.95 -16.57 4.45
CA HIS A 295 -5.67 -15.95 5.55
C HIS A 295 -4.79 -15.98 6.78
N ALA A 296 -4.51 -14.80 7.33
CA ALA A 296 -3.58 -14.68 8.44
C ALA A 296 -4.13 -13.80 9.56
N ALA A 297 -4.06 -14.32 10.78
CA ALA A 297 -4.07 -13.52 11.99
C ALA A 297 -2.63 -13.09 12.28
N MET A 298 -2.40 -11.78 12.35
CA MET A 298 -1.07 -11.22 12.59
C MET A 298 -1.05 -10.37 13.83
N ILE A 299 -0.04 -10.56 14.67
CA ILE A 299 0.31 -9.62 15.74
C ILE A 299 1.69 -9.05 15.44
N VAL A 300 1.74 -7.73 15.29
CA VAL A 300 2.92 -7.00 14.83
C VAL A 300 3.26 -5.90 15.82
N LEU A 301 4.52 -5.83 16.21
CA LEU A 301 5.08 -4.76 17.02
C LEU A 301 5.89 -3.84 16.09
N HIS A 302 5.60 -2.55 16.13
CA HIS A 302 6.27 -1.53 15.33
C HIS A 302 7.04 -0.57 16.24
N ARG A 303 8.30 -0.32 15.90
CA ARG A 303 9.07 0.81 16.44
C ARG A 303 8.70 2.09 15.72
N ALA A 304 9.02 3.23 16.34
CA ALA A 304 8.85 4.55 15.74
C ALA A 304 9.52 4.67 14.36
N GLY A 305 10.65 3.98 14.14
CA GLY A 305 11.37 3.94 12.86
C GLY A 305 10.72 3.12 11.75
N GLY A 306 9.51 2.59 11.96
CA GLY A 306 8.81 1.73 10.99
C GLY A 306 9.33 0.30 10.91
N GLU A 307 10.36 -0.07 11.70
CA GLU A 307 10.77 -1.46 11.87
C GLU A 307 9.59 -2.25 12.46
N ALA A 308 9.11 -3.22 11.70
CA ALA A 308 8.02 -4.10 12.09
C ALA A 308 8.59 -5.49 12.42
N ILE A 309 8.32 -5.97 13.62
CA ILE A 309 8.60 -7.35 14.01
C ILE A 309 7.27 -8.08 14.05
N VAL A 310 7.11 -9.02 13.12
CA VAL A 310 5.98 -9.95 13.15
C VAL A 310 6.20 -10.88 14.33
N GLY A 311 5.53 -10.59 15.45
CA GLY A 311 5.62 -11.40 16.66
C GLY A 311 4.87 -12.72 16.50
N PHE A 312 3.79 -12.72 15.71
CA PHE A 312 3.02 -13.93 15.42
C PHE A 312 2.35 -13.82 14.04
N ALA A 313 2.47 -14.90 13.27
CA ALA A 313 1.63 -15.18 12.11
C ALA A 313 1.10 -16.61 12.25
N ASP A 314 -0.22 -16.77 12.26
CA ASP A 314 -0.88 -18.08 12.42
C ASP A 314 -0.60 -19.07 11.28
N GLN A 315 -0.13 -18.60 10.11
CA GLN A 315 0.38 -19.44 9.03
C GLN A 315 1.54 -20.37 9.48
N ASP A 316 2.24 -20.00 10.56
CA ASP A 316 3.33 -20.79 11.15
C ASP A 316 2.82 -21.91 12.08
N VAL A 317 1.50 -21.97 12.33
CA VAL A 317 0.85 -22.95 13.18
C VAL A 317 0.28 -24.09 12.32
N ARG A 318 0.93 -25.26 12.33
CA ARG A 318 0.54 -26.46 11.57
C ARG A 318 -0.60 -27.29 12.19
N ASP A 319 -1.42 -26.70 13.05
CA ASP A 319 -2.42 -27.44 13.82
C ASP A 319 -3.65 -27.80 12.97
N ALA A 320 -4.31 -28.90 13.34
CA ALA A 320 -5.48 -29.42 12.65
C ALA A 320 -6.68 -28.49 12.86
N ILE A 321 -7.12 -27.84 11.79
CA ILE A 321 -8.39 -27.13 11.73
C ILE A 321 -9.51 -28.15 11.98
N VAL A 322 -10.45 -27.84 12.88
CA VAL A 322 -11.58 -28.74 13.20
C VAL A 322 -12.90 -28.12 12.76
N PRO A 323 -13.88 -28.94 12.31
CA PRO A 323 -15.25 -28.46 12.12
C PRO A 323 -15.80 -27.86 13.42
N CYS A 324 -16.34 -26.65 13.34
CA CYS A 324 -16.92 -25.94 14.46
C CYS A 324 -18.44 -26.15 14.50
N THR A 325 -18.93 -26.91 15.48
CA THR A 325 -20.36 -27.24 15.61
C THR A 325 -21.17 -26.17 16.33
N THR A 326 -20.51 -25.27 17.05
CA THR A 326 -21.12 -24.16 17.81
C THR A 326 -20.97 -22.81 17.12
N CYS A 327 -20.18 -22.75 16.06
CA CYS A 327 -20.09 -21.58 15.21
C CYS A 327 -21.42 -21.41 14.47
N GLY A 328 -21.91 -20.18 14.34
CA GLY A 328 -23.12 -19.89 13.56
C GLY A 328 -22.96 -20.33 12.09
N SER A 329 -24.03 -20.30 11.30
CA SER A 329 -24.01 -20.72 9.88
C SER A 329 -22.97 -19.99 9.02
N GLU A 330 -22.47 -18.85 9.50
CA GLU A 330 -21.41 -18.05 8.88
C GLU A 330 -20.00 -18.65 9.06
N PHE A 331 -19.71 -19.53 10.01
CA PHE A 331 -18.36 -20.10 10.20
C PHE A 331 -18.44 -21.61 10.42
N ARG A 332 -17.55 -22.36 9.79
CA ARG A 332 -17.60 -23.84 9.75
C ARG A 332 -16.39 -24.50 10.39
N PHE A 333 -15.30 -23.75 10.55
CA PHE A 333 -14.02 -24.28 10.97
C PHE A 333 -13.40 -23.39 12.06
N GLN A 334 -12.67 -24.02 12.98
CA GLN A 334 -11.97 -23.35 14.07
C GLN A 334 -10.52 -23.86 14.19
N LEU A 335 -9.61 -22.93 14.50
CA LEU A 335 -8.24 -23.16 14.91
C LEU A 335 -8.01 -22.50 16.29
N GLY A 336 -7.42 -23.24 17.22
CA GLY A 336 -7.18 -22.79 18.59
C GLY A 336 -8.24 -23.28 19.61
N PRO A 337 -8.16 -22.83 20.88
CA PRO A 337 -7.35 -21.72 21.38
C PRO A 337 -5.84 -21.97 21.30
N LEU A 338 -5.11 -20.94 20.86
CA LEU A 338 -3.66 -20.92 20.76
C LEU A 338 -3.12 -19.90 21.76
N THR A 339 -2.39 -20.39 22.75
CA THR A 339 -1.63 -19.52 23.66
C THR A 339 -0.22 -19.31 23.10
N ARG A 340 0.24 -18.05 23.07
CA ARG A 340 1.54 -17.67 22.50
C ARG A 340 2.21 -16.60 23.34
N ASN A 341 3.53 -16.55 23.21
CA ASN A 341 4.38 -15.53 23.81
C ASN A 341 5.28 -14.94 22.72
N ILE A 342 5.36 -13.62 22.63
CA ILE A 342 6.32 -12.92 21.79
C ILE A 342 7.43 -12.40 22.68
N ASP A 343 8.70 -12.67 22.34
CA ASP A 343 9.85 -12.12 23.07
C ASP A 343 9.88 -10.59 22.95
N LEU A 344 9.82 -9.91 24.10
CA LEU A 344 9.87 -8.46 24.18
C LEU A 344 11.25 -7.94 24.61
N SER A 345 12.23 -8.82 24.84
CA SER A 345 13.59 -8.42 25.22
C SER A 345 14.19 -7.35 24.29
N PRO A 346 13.94 -7.35 22.96
CA PRO A 346 14.43 -6.29 22.08
C PRO A 346 13.82 -4.91 22.32
N PHE A 347 12.70 -4.79 23.03
CA PHE A 347 11.89 -3.58 23.16
C PHE A 347 11.76 -3.05 24.59
N GLN A 348 12.60 -3.53 25.52
CA GLN A 348 12.53 -3.18 26.93
C GLN A 348 12.65 -1.68 27.15
N GLY A 349 11.67 -1.10 27.86
CA GLY A 349 11.63 0.34 28.13
C GLY A 349 11.25 1.21 26.93
N GLU A 350 10.89 0.61 25.79
CA GLU A 350 10.45 1.33 24.60
C GLU A 350 8.92 1.53 24.60
N ARG A 351 8.47 2.61 23.96
CA ARG A 351 7.09 2.73 23.48
C ARG A 351 7.00 2.09 22.12
N VAL A 352 6.16 1.06 22.01
CA VAL A 352 5.90 0.36 20.75
C VAL A 352 4.47 0.57 20.29
N TRP A 353 4.27 0.47 18.99
CA TRP A 353 2.93 0.40 18.42
C TRP A 353 2.58 -1.06 18.17
N LEU A 354 1.49 -1.53 18.77
CA LEU A 354 0.98 -2.89 18.63
C LEU A 354 -0.17 -2.89 17.63
N THR A 355 -0.11 -3.78 16.65
CA THR A 355 -1.18 -4.02 15.69
C THR A 355 -1.60 -5.48 15.72
N ILE A 356 -2.91 -5.73 15.72
CA ILE A 356 -3.53 -7.05 15.60
C ILE A 356 -4.42 -7.01 14.36
N GLU A 357 -4.17 -7.86 13.37
CA GLU A 357 -4.85 -7.82 12.08
C GLU A 357 -5.44 -9.18 11.71
N ALA A 358 -6.62 -9.17 11.08
CA ALA A 358 -7.20 -10.31 10.39
C ALA A 358 -7.16 -10.06 8.87
N ARG A 359 -6.18 -10.65 8.19
CA ARG A 359 -5.99 -10.49 6.74
C ARG A 359 -6.70 -11.59 5.97
N SER A 360 -7.49 -11.20 4.98
CA SER A 360 -7.98 -12.10 3.94
C SER A 360 -7.46 -11.63 2.59
N PHE A 361 -6.68 -12.48 1.91
CA PHE A 361 -6.12 -12.15 0.59
C PHE A 361 -7.03 -12.59 -0.58
N PHE A 362 -8.19 -13.23 -0.34
CA PHE A 362 -9.07 -13.75 -1.41
C PHE A 362 -10.56 -13.44 -1.22
N PHE A 363 -11.22 -13.12 -2.35
CA PHE A 363 -12.62 -12.73 -2.57
C PHE A 363 -13.11 -11.40 -1.96
N ILE A 364 -13.35 -10.42 -2.84
CA ILE A 364 -14.13 -9.22 -2.55
C ILE A 364 -15.55 -9.66 -2.16
N GLY A 365 -15.97 -9.38 -0.92
CA GLY A 365 -17.38 -9.44 -0.52
C GLY A 365 -17.83 -10.61 0.35
N MET A 366 -16.93 -11.46 0.88
CA MET A 366 -17.32 -12.50 1.85
C MET A 366 -16.44 -12.44 3.13
N PRO A 367 -17.03 -12.28 4.33
CA PRO A 367 -16.30 -12.33 5.59
C PRO A 367 -15.92 -13.78 5.92
N ALA A 368 -14.88 -14.29 5.26
CA ALA A 368 -14.46 -15.68 5.38
C ALA A 368 -13.63 -15.99 6.64
N LEU A 369 -13.31 -14.97 7.46
CA LEU A 369 -12.38 -15.06 8.58
C LEU A 369 -12.83 -14.20 9.77
N ALA A 370 -12.70 -14.76 10.97
CA ALA A 370 -12.77 -14.05 12.24
C ALA A 370 -11.62 -14.49 13.15
N VAL A 371 -11.03 -13.55 13.88
CA VAL A 371 -9.97 -13.75 14.85
C VAL A 371 -10.46 -13.23 16.20
N LEU A 372 -10.45 -14.09 17.19
CA LEU A 372 -10.65 -13.72 18.59
C LEU A 372 -9.27 -13.61 19.24
N VAL A 373 -8.99 -12.50 19.89
CA VAL A 373 -7.78 -12.31 20.70
C VAL A 373 -8.19 -11.95 22.10
N ASP A 374 -7.52 -12.58 23.07
CA ASP A 374 -7.79 -12.42 24.48
C ASP A 374 -6.52 -12.61 25.32
N ASP A 375 -6.61 -12.32 26.61
CA ASP A 375 -5.55 -12.54 27.60
C ASP A 375 -4.22 -11.89 27.18
N LEU A 376 -4.32 -10.72 26.57
CA LEU A 376 -3.17 -10.00 26.03
C LEU A 376 -2.49 -9.26 27.19
N GLN A 377 -1.30 -9.73 27.59
CA GLN A 377 -0.60 -9.25 28.77
C GLN A 377 0.89 -9.06 28.52
N VAL A 378 1.49 -8.01 29.09
CA VAL A 378 2.95 -7.87 29.14
C VAL A 378 3.49 -8.60 30.37
N ILE A 379 4.22 -9.68 30.13
CA ILE A 379 4.86 -10.49 31.15
C ILE A 379 6.21 -9.88 31.52
N THR A 380 6.42 -9.71 32.82
CA THR A 380 7.72 -9.35 33.40
C THR A 380 8.24 -10.53 34.23
N PRO A 381 9.57 -10.66 34.46
CA PRO A 381 10.11 -11.68 35.34
C PRO A 381 9.50 -11.67 36.75
N ARG A 382 8.99 -10.51 37.19
CA ARG A 382 8.31 -10.35 38.48
C ARG A 382 6.88 -10.87 38.47
N SER A 383 6.13 -10.72 37.38
CA SER A 383 4.74 -11.23 37.30
C SER A 383 4.68 -12.75 37.35
N ILE A 384 5.68 -13.44 36.76
CA ILE A 384 5.79 -14.91 36.81
C ILE A 384 5.90 -15.44 38.24
N ARG A 385 6.58 -14.72 39.15
CA ARG A 385 6.72 -15.13 40.56
C ARG A 385 5.47 -14.91 41.41
N ALA A 386 4.50 -14.15 40.92
CA ALA A 386 3.24 -13.90 41.63
C ALA A 386 2.14 -14.90 41.23
N GLN A 387 2.29 -15.58 40.09
CA GLN A 387 1.34 -16.58 39.58
C GLN A 387 1.69 -18.03 40.01
N LEU A 388 2.93 -18.28 40.46
CA LEU A 388 3.39 -19.53 41.08
C LEU A 388 3.35 -19.42 42.61
#